data_AF-B0G288-F1
#
_entry.id   AF-B0G288-F1
#
_cell.length_a   1.000
_cell.length_b   1.000
_cell.length_c   1.000
_cell.angle_alpha   90.00
_cell.angle_beta   90.00
_cell.angle_gamma   90.00
#
_symmetry.space_group_name_H-M   'P 1'
#
loop_
_entity.id
_entity.type
_entity.pdbx_description
1 polymer ?
#
loop_
_entity_poly.entity_id
_entity_poly.type
_entity_poly.pdbx_seq_one_letter_code
_entity_poly.pdbx_strand_id
1 'polypeptide(L)'
;MEVMKYIGAAYILWLAIHIAFSKPSTENAEQSASFLQGFMLQFVNVKIYMFGVTALTGYVVGYMFSFPALLFFELVIATIGTIATCTWIGLGVLIQKFYLRHFRVINIILALTLLECIWGMLR
;
A
#
# COMPACT_ATOMS: atom_id res chain seq x y z
N MET A 1 -15.69 -17.82 0.93
CA MET A 1 -15.34 -16.46 1.42
C MET A 1 -14.68 -16.48 2.80
N GLU A 2 -15.12 -17.33 3.73
CA GLU A 2 -14.56 -17.38 5.09
C GLU A 2 -13.09 -17.79 5.15
N VAL A 3 -12.66 -18.77 4.33
CA VAL A 3 -11.25 -19.22 4.29
C VAL A 3 -10.28 -18.08 3.98
N MET A 4 -10.63 -17.21 3.04
CA MET A 4 -9.79 -16.06 2.65
C MET A 4 -9.71 -14.99 3.76
N LYS A 5 -10.82 -14.80 4.49
CA LYS A 5 -10.89 -13.93 5.69
C LYS A 5 -9.95 -14.44 6.79
N TYR A 6 -9.94 -15.74 7.08
CA TYR A 6 -9.05 -16.31 8.09
C TYR A 6 -7.58 -16.31 7.67
N ILE A 7 -7.27 -16.61 6.40
CA ILE A 7 -5.90 -16.53 5.87
C ILE A 7 -5.37 -15.09 5.97
N GLY A 8 -6.19 -14.11 5.57
CA GLY A 8 -5.85 -12.69 5.71
C GLY A 8 -5.62 -12.29 7.17
N ALA A 9 -6.48 -12.74 8.08
CA ALA A 9 -6.35 -12.47 9.51
C ALA A 9 -5.04 -13.03 10.07
N ALA A 10 -4.70 -14.28 9.73
CA ALA A 10 -3.46 -14.92 10.15
C ALA A 10 -2.22 -14.17 9.63
N TYR A 11 -2.26 -13.72 8.37
CA TYR A 11 -1.16 -12.94 7.80
C TYR A 11 -0.98 -11.58 8.47
N ILE A 12 -2.08 -10.83 8.70
CA ILE A 12 -2.03 -9.53 9.38
C ILE A 12 -1.56 -9.72 10.84
N LEU A 13 -1.97 -10.79 11.51
CA LEU A 13 -1.53 -11.10 12.87
C LEU A 13 -0.03 -11.35 12.91
N TRP A 14 0.47 -12.17 11.98
CA TRP A 14 1.89 -12.42 11.83
C TRP A 14 2.66 -11.11 11.56
N LEU A 15 2.14 -10.24 10.69
CA LEU A 15 2.74 -8.94 10.39
C LEU A 15 2.78 -8.02 11.63
N ALA A 16 1.71 -7.97 12.42
CA ALA A 16 1.62 -7.17 13.64
C ALA A 16 2.67 -7.59 14.67
N ILE A 17 2.81 -8.90 14.90
CA ILE A 17 3.86 -9.46 15.78
C ILE A 17 5.24 -9.11 15.24
N HIS A 18 5.47 -9.32 13.94
CA HIS A 18 6.76 -9.04 13.31
C HIS A 18 7.15 -7.55 13.41
N ILE A 19 6.21 -6.62 13.26
CA ILE A 19 6.44 -5.18 13.42
C ILE A 19 6.73 -4.85 14.89
N ALA A 20 5.96 -5.39 15.84
CA ALA A 20 6.15 -5.12 17.27
C ALA A 20 7.53 -5.54 17.80
N PHE A 21 8.06 -6.67 17.32
CA PHE A 21 9.37 -7.20 17.72
C PHE A 21 10.52 -6.80 16.79
N SER A 22 10.26 -6.02 15.75
CA SER A 22 11.29 -5.55 14.83
C SER A 22 12.33 -4.68 15.55
N LYS A 23 13.56 -4.69 15.05
CA LYS A 23 14.65 -3.84 15.53
C LYS A 23 14.84 -2.66 14.56
N PRO A 24 15.24 -1.47 15.05
CA PRO A 24 15.57 -0.38 14.17
C PRO A 24 16.73 -0.82 13.27
N SER A 25 16.64 -0.51 11.97
CA SER A 25 17.68 -0.84 11.01
C SER A 25 18.98 -0.12 11.40
N THR A 26 19.94 -0.88 11.95
CA THR A 26 21.29 -0.40 12.30
C THR A 26 22.30 -0.64 11.19
N GLU A 27 21.91 -1.32 10.12
CA GLU A 27 22.82 -1.67 9.02
C GLU A 27 22.81 -0.61 7.93
N ASN A 28 24.02 -0.10 7.64
CA ASN A 28 24.42 0.40 6.33
C ASN A 28 24.32 -0.74 5.30
N ALA A 29 23.13 -1.27 5.06
CA ALA A 29 22.93 -2.36 4.12
C ALA A 29 23.00 -1.79 2.70
N GLU A 30 24.14 -2.04 2.06
CA GLU A 30 24.51 -1.78 0.66
C GLU A 30 23.63 -2.54 -0.36
N GLN A 31 22.33 -2.63 -0.13
CA GLN A 31 21.38 -2.91 -1.20
C GLN A 31 20.70 -1.59 -1.55
N SER A 32 21.37 -0.81 -2.39
CA SER A 32 20.73 0.26 -3.13
C SER A 32 19.63 -0.36 -3.99
N ALA A 33 18.41 -0.40 -3.44
CA ALA A 33 17.24 -0.72 -4.23
C ALA A 33 17.21 0.24 -5.42
N SER A 34 17.38 -0.30 -6.62
CA SER A 34 17.43 0.52 -7.83
C SER A 34 16.06 1.12 -8.09
N PHE A 35 16.00 2.34 -8.60
CA PHE A 35 14.76 2.96 -9.04
C PHE A 35 13.97 2.02 -9.97
N LEU A 36 14.67 1.29 -10.85
CA LEU A 36 14.06 0.36 -11.79
C LEU A 36 13.43 -0.85 -11.09
N GLN A 37 14.06 -1.36 -10.02
CA GLN A 37 13.46 -2.42 -9.19
C GLN A 37 12.18 -1.91 -8.50
N GLY A 38 12.24 -0.71 -7.92
CA GLY A 38 11.07 -0.07 -7.32
C GLY A 38 9.95 0.22 -8.31
N PHE A 39 10.29 0.61 -9.54
CA PHE A 39 9.35 0.85 -10.63
C PHE A 39 8.69 -0.45 -11.10
N MET A 40 9.46 -1.52 -11.32
CA MET A 40 8.91 -2.83 -11.70
C MET A 40 7.98 -3.41 -10.63
N LEU A 41 8.26 -3.18 -9.34
CA LEU A 41 7.39 -3.61 -8.25
C LEU A 41 5.98 -3.01 -8.32
N GLN A 42 5.80 -1.84 -8.96
CA GLN A 42 4.46 -1.26 -9.14
C GLN A 42 3.58 -2.12 -10.06
N PHE A 43 4.15 -2.77 -11.09
CA PHE A 43 3.39 -3.63 -12.00
C PHE A 43 2.98 -4.97 -11.36
N VAL A 44 3.64 -5.38 -10.27
CA VAL A 44 3.24 -6.58 -9.50
C VAL A 44 2.09 -6.24 -8.53
N ASN A 45 1.87 -4.96 -8.25
CA ASN A 45 0.89 -4.51 -7.28
C ASN A 45 -0.54 -4.58 -7.85
N VAL A 46 -1.20 -5.73 -7.65
CA VAL A 46 -2.59 -5.98 -8.07
C VAL A 46 -3.57 -4.88 -7.62
N LYS A 47 -3.29 -4.19 -6.51
CA LYS A 47 -4.13 -3.13 -5.97
C LYS A 47 -4.31 -1.96 -6.95
N ILE A 48 -3.28 -1.66 -7.75
CA ILE A 48 -3.32 -0.56 -8.73
C ILE A 48 -4.34 -0.87 -9.81
N TYR A 49 -4.29 -2.08 -10.37
CA TYR A 49 -5.24 -2.53 -11.39
C TYR A 49 -6.67 -2.61 -10.84
N MET A 50 -6.84 -3.15 -9.63
CA MET A 50 -8.15 -3.23 -8.98
C MET A 50 -8.74 -1.83 -8.77
N PHE A 51 -7.92 -0.84 -8.39
CA PHE A 51 -8.36 0.54 -8.25
C PHE A 51 -8.80 1.14 -9.59
N GLY A 52 -8.00 1.03 -10.66
CA GLY A 52 -8.36 1.53 -12.00
C GLY A 52 -9.65 0.91 -12.52
N VAL A 53 -9.77 -0.43 -12.45
CA VAL A 53 -10.99 -1.14 -12.85
C VAL A 53 -12.20 -0.69 -12.03
N THR A 54 -12.06 -0.56 -10.72
CA THR A 54 -13.17 -0.11 -9.85
C THR A 54 -13.58 1.33 -10.16
N ALA A 55 -12.63 2.22 -10.40
CA ALA A 55 -12.90 3.62 -10.74
C ALA A 55 -13.58 3.74 -12.12
N LEU A 56 -13.07 3.04 -13.13
CA LEU A 56 -13.68 3.02 -14.46
C LEU A 56 -15.09 2.43 -14.44
N THR A 57 -15.27 1.26 -13.81
CA THR A 57 -16.57 0.60 -13.75
C THR A 57 -17.58 1.36 -12.90
N GLY A 58 -17.14 1.96 -11.79
CA GLY A 58 -18.00 2.71 -10.88
C GLY A 58 -18.41 4.09 -11.39
N TYR A 59 -17.56 4.77 -12.17
CA TYR A 59 -17.78 6.17 -12.54
C TYR A 59 -17.84 6.47 -14.04
N VAL A 60 -17.28 5.62 -14.91
CA VAL A 60 -17.15 5.94 -16.35
C VAL A 60 -18.05 5.06 -17.21
N VAL A 61 -18.01 3.74 -17.01
CA VAL A 61 -18.68 2.74 -17.87
C VAL A 61 -20.18 3.01 -18.04
N GLY A 62 -20.87 3.49 -16.99
CA GLY A 62 -22.29 3.82 -17.05
C GLY A 62 -22.65 4.99 -17.97
N TYR A 63 -21.68 5.83 -18.34
CA TYR A 63 -21.88 7.01 -19.18
C TYR A 63 -21.16 6.88 -20.54
N MET A 64 -19.94 6.31 -20.55
CA MET A 64 -19.08 6.21 -21.73
C MET A 64 -18.37 4.86 -21.76
N PHE A 65 -18.65 4.03 -22.77
CA PHE A 65 -18.08 2.68 -22.90
C PHE A 65 -17.17 2.51 -24.14
N SER A 66 -16.90 3.58 -24.88
CA SER A 66 -16.01 3.49 -26.03
C SER A 66 -14.55 3.31 -25.57
N PHE A 67 -13.80 2.45 -26.26
CA PHE A 67 -12.40 2.17 -25.92
C PHE A 67 -11.53 3.44 -25.81
N PRO A 68 -11.62 4.44 -26.70
CA PRO A 68 -10.84 5.68 -26.56
C PRO A 68 -11.20 6.48 -25.30
N ALA A 69 -12.47 6.50 -24.89
CA ALA A 69 -12.89 7.20 -23.69
C ALA A 69 -12.37 6.49 -22.43
N LEU A 70 -12.48 5.16 -22.37
CA LEU A 70 -11.96 4.37 -21.26
C LEU A 70 -10.43 4.52 -21.13
N LEU A 71 -9.71 4.47 -22.25
CA LEU A 71 -8.26 4.68 -22.27
C LEU A 71 -7.88 6.09 -21.77
N PHE A 72 -8.62 7.11 -22.18
CA PHE A 72 -8.40 8.48 -21.73
C PHE A 72 -8.59 8.63 -20.20
N PHE A 73 -9.72 8.16 -19.67
CA PHE A 73 -9.98 8.24 -18.23
C PHE A 73 -9.00 7.40 -17.42
N GLU A 74 -8.60 6.22 -17.90
CA GLU A 74 -7.58 5.40 -17.25
C GLU A 74 -6.23 6.13 -17.19
N LEU A 75 -5.83 6.81 -18.26
CA LEU A 75 -4.60 7.61 -18.28
C LEU A 75 -4.65 8.76 -17.26
N VAL A 76 -5.82 9.41 -17.13
CA VAL A 76 -6.05 10.45 -16.11
C VAL A 76 -5.93 9.86 -14.70
N ILE A 77 -6.59 8.72 -14.45
CA ILE A 77 -6.53 8.02 -13.15
C ILE A 77 -5.09 7.62 -12.82
N ALA A 78 -4.36 7.05 -13.77
CA ALA A 78 -2.96 6.64 -13.60
C ALA A 78 -2.05 7.85 -13.30
N THR A 79 -2.29 8.99 -13.96
CA THR A 79 -1.52 10.22 -13.73
C THR A 79 -1.77 10.75 -12.31
N ILE A 80 -3.03 10.81 -11.87
CA ILE A 80 -3.38 11.22 -10.51
C ILE A 80 -2.76 10.25 -9.49
N GLY A 81 -2.86 8.94 -9.73
CA GLY A 81 -2.26 7.92 -8.88
C GLY A 81 -0.74 8.04 -8.78
N THR A 82 -0.08 8.40 -9.87
CA THR A 82 1.37 8.66 -9.90
C THR A 82 1.72 9.88 -9.05
N ILE A 83 0.99 11.00 -9.21
CA ILE A 83 1.20 12.21 -8.39
C ILE A 83 0.99 11.89 -6.91
N ALA A 84 -0.10 11.21 -6.56
CA ALA A 84 -0.38 10.81 -5.18
C ALA A 84 0.72 9.92 -4.60
N THR A 85 1.24 8.97 -5.39
CA THR A 85 2.34 8.09 -4.98
C THR A 85 3.64 8.87 -4.78
N CYS A 86 3.98 9.80 -5.68
CA CYS A 86 5.13 10.67 -5.54
C CYS A 86 5.04 11.56 -4.28
N THR A 87 3.86 12.13 -4.02
CA THR A 87 3.61 12.92 -2.79
C THR A 87 3.75 12.04 -1.55
N TRP A 88 3.19 10.84 -1.56
CA TRP A 88 3.32 9.87 -0.46
C TRP A 88 4.77 9.51 -0.17
N ILE A 89 5.56 9.21 -1.22
CA ILE A 89 6.99 8.93 -1.09
C ILE A 89 7.73 10.13 -0.50
N GLY A 90 7.49 11.34 -1.03
CA GLY A 90 8.13 12.57 -0.55
C GLY A 90 7.84 12.84 0.94
N LEU A 91 6.59 12.67 1.37
CA LEU A 91 6.19 12.79 2.77
C LEU A 91 6.82 11.68 3.63
N GLY A 92 6.88 10.45 3.12
CA GLY A 92 7.52 9.33 3.80
C GLY A 92 9.00 9.60 4.10
N VAL A 93 9.74 10.15 3.13
CA VAL A 93 11.14 10.57 3.32
C VAL A 93 11.26 11.67 4.38
N LEU A 94 10.34 12.63 4.39
CA LEU A 94 10.32 13.70 5.39
C LEU A 94 10.11 13.16 6.82
N ILE A 95 9.18 12.20 6.97
CA ILE A 95 8.84 11.59 8.27
C ILE A 95 9.86 10.52 8.69
N GLN A 96 10.67 10.00 7.78
CA GLN A 96 11.62 8.91 8.04
C GLN A 96 12.53 9.19 9.25
N LYS A 97 13.05 10.41 9.39
CA LYS A 97 13.89 10.79 10.54
C LYS A 97 13.12 10.73 11.86
N PHE A 98 11.87 11.19 11.86
CA PHE A 98 11.00 11.12 13.03
C PHE A 98 10.64 9.66 13.36
N TYR A 99 10.35 8.85 12.34
CA TYR A 99 10.09 7.42 12.48
C TYR A 99 11.25 6.69 13.16
N LEU A 100 12.48 6.89 12.68
CA LEU A 100 13.66 6.24 13.26
C LEU A 100 13.93 6.69 14.71
N ARG A 101 13.66 7.96 15.04
CA ARG A 101 13.82 8.49 16.41
C ARG A 101 12.83 7.88 17.40
N HIS A 102 11.59 7.64 16.98
CA HIS A 102 10.51 7.09 17.83
C HIS A 102 10.10 5.67 17.43
N PHE A 103 11.02 4.91 16.84
CA PHE A 103 10.78 3.63 16.19
C PHE A 103 9.92 2.66 17.00
N ARG A 104 10.27 2.43 18.27
CA ARG A 104 9.53 1.48 19.13
C ARG A 104 8.09 1.92 19.38
N VAL A 105 7.89 3.21 19.68
CA VAL A 105 6.54 3.73 19.96
C VAL A 105 5.67 3.63 18.72
N ILE A 106 6.20 4.04 17.56
CA ILE A 106 5.45 4.00 16.31
C ILE A 106 5.13 2.55 15.90
N ASN A 107 6.07 1.62 16.04
CA ASN A 107 5.83 0.22 15.69
C ASN A 107 4.80 -0.45 16.60
N ILE A 108 4.77 -0.10 17.89
CA ILE A 108 3.71 -0.56 18.79
C ILE A 108 2.35 -0.02 18.33
N ILE A 109 2.26 1.28 18.00
CA ILE A 109 1.01 1.88 17.51
C ILE A 109 0.55 1.20 16.20
N LEU A 110 1.46 0.97 15.25
CA LEU A 110 1.17 0.28 14.00
C LEU A 110 0.69 -1.16 14.25
N ALA A 111 1.36 -1.90 15.14
CA ALA A 111 0.96 -3.27 15.49
C ALA A 111 -0.43 -3.30 16.13
N LEU A 112 -0.74 -2.40 17.05
CA LEU A 112 -2.08 -2.28 17.66
C LEU A 112 -3.15 -1.95 16.61
N THR A 113 -2.83 -1.09 15.64
CA THR A 113 -3.77 -0.73 14.55
C THR A 113 -4.05 -1.93 13.64
N LEU A 114 -3.05 -2.78 13.40
CA LEU A 114 -3.25 -4.04 12.68
C LEU A 114 -4.11 -5.03 13.46
N LEU A 115 -3.96 -5.10 14.79
CA LEU A 115 -4.81 -5.93 15.65
C LEU A 115 -6.28 -5.47 15.62
N GLU A 116 -6.53 -4.17 15.67
CA GLU A 116 -7.88 -3.58 15.48
C GLU A 116 -8.47 -3.96 14.11
N CYS A 117 -7.65 -3.98 13.05
CA CYS A 117 -8.09 -4.38 11.72
C CYS A 117 -8.49 -5.86 11.66
N ILE A 118 -7.74 -6.75 12.32
CA ILE A 118 -8.09 -8.17 12.45
C ILE A 118 -9.41 -8.33 13.21
N TRP A 119 -9.58 -7.60 14.31
CA TRP A 119 -10.81 -7.64 15.09
C TRP A 119 -12.03 -7.24 14.25
N GLY A 120 -11.94 -6.14 13.50
CA GLY A 120 -12.99 -5.69 12.59
C GLY A 120 -13.25 -6.67 11.45
N MET A 121 -12.23 -7.39 10.99
CA MET A 121 -12.38 -8.39 9.94
C MET A 121 -13.00 -9.70 10.46
N LEU A 122 -12.76 -10.08 11.72
CA LEU A 122 -13.25 -11.33 12.34
C LEU A 122 -14.68 -11.21 12.88
N ARG A 123 -15.07 -10.02 13.34
CA ARG A 123 -16.46 -9.68 13.62
C ARG A 123 -17.34 -9.79 12.36
#